data_AF-T0R9N0-F1
#
_entry.id   AF-T0R9N0-F1
#
_cell.length_a   1.000
_cell.length_b   1.000
_cell.length_c   1.000
_cell.angle_alpha   90.00
_cell.angle_beta   90.00
_cell.angle_gamma   90.00
#
_symmetry.space_group_name_H-M   'P 1'
#
loop_
_entity.id
_entity.type
_entity.pdbx_description
1 polymer ?
#
loop_
_entity_poly.entity_id
_entity_poly.type
_entity_poly.pdbx_seq_one_letter_code
_entity_poly.pdbx_strand_id
1 'polypeptide(L)'
;MSVHMKFKKAKILSITLLALTLLASCGKKNVVNSKVADSGGYTGINPNLNTGGDVNASQLGSIINQISCTQGSRLNNVYTYQLSGSGTLTTIYGSFTPGQISGPIRQIYVGKSSYGDVMLVAKITNGSSVVGYNVYLSYCSQNSNSYPLISDQRPMANFQAPRGITITDPTTTGYGVVSAAETIIIAQGISYQSQWGGSIQLPQYQVYTYFRP
;
A
#
# COMPACT_ATOMS: atom_id res chain seq x y z
N MET A 1 -75.34 21.18 -34.32
CA MET A 1 -74.78 20.14 -33.42
C MET A 1 -74.68 20.74 -32.03
N SER A 2 -75.73 20.55 -31.20
CA SER A 2 -75.75 19.66 -30.01
C SER A 2 -74.61 19.94 -29.02
N VAL A 3 -74.83 20.78 -28.01
CA VAL A 3 -75.42 20.55 -26.66
C VAL A 3 -74.34 20.28 -25.60
N HIS A 4 -74.30 21.18 -24.62
CA HIS A 4 -73.59 21.09 -23.34
C HIS A 4 -74.02 19.89 -22.50
N MET A 5 -73.07 19.32 -21.73
CA MET A 5 -73.39 18.70 -20.44
C MET A 5 -72.25 18.92 -19.44
N LYS A 6 -72.60 19.51 -18.28
CA LYS A 6 -71.77 19.61 -17.07
C LYS A 6 -72.30 18.66 -15.98
N PHE A 7 -71.41 18.36 -15.04
CA PHE A 7 -71.59 17.92 -13.66
C PHE A 7 -72.03 16.47 -13.39
N LYS A 8 -71.26 15.79 -12.52
CA LYS A 8 -71.68 15.48 -11.14
C LYS A 8 -70.49 15.12 -10.23
N LYS A 9 -70.52 15.67 -9.02
CA LYS A 9 -69.68 15.32 -7.85
C LYS A 9 -70.44 14.29 -7.01
N ALA A 10 -69.74 13.33 -6.40
CA ALA A 10 -70.13 12.61 -5.18
C ALA A 10 -68.84 12.04 -4.54
N LYS A 11 -68.28 12.65 -3.50
CA LYS A 11 -68.56 12.53 -2.05
C LYS A 11 -68.22 11.17 -1.41
N ILE A 12 -67.10 11.20 -0.65
CA ILE A 12 -66.94 10.78 0.76
C ILE A 12 -67.13 9.29 1.08
N LEU A 13 -66.07 8.61 1.57
CA LEU A 13 -66.01 8.18 2.97
C LEU A 13 -64.59 7.78 3.41
N SER A 14 -64.20 8.31 4.56
CA SER A 14 -62.99 8.06 5.34
C SER A 14 -62.94 6.64 5.90
N ILE A 15 -61.73 6.09 6.11
CA ILE A 15 -61.34 5.34 7.32
C ILE A 15 -59.85 5.56 7.56
N THR A 16 -59.57 6.14 8.71
CA THR A 16 -58.30 6.27 9.43
C THR A 16 -57.72 4.91 9.84
N LEU A 17 -56.39 4.77 9.78
CA LEU A 17 -55.66 3.98 10.78
C LEU A 17 -54.25 4.55 11.02
N LEU A 18 -54.02 5.00 12.27
CA LEU A 18 -52.73 5.26 12.88
C LEU A 18 -51.87 3.99 12.89
N ALA A 19 -50.58 4.10 12.55
CA ALA A 19 -49.49 3.47 13.30
C ALA A 19 -48.13 4.04 12.85
N LEU A 20 -47.54 4.88 13.69
CA LEU A 20 -46.11 5.20 13.67
C LEU A 20 -45.36 3.95 14.12
N THR A 21 -44.51 3.37 13.27
CA THR A 21 -43.45 2.47 13.71
C THR A 21 -42.13 2.89 13.09
N LEU A 22 -41.26 3.42 13.95
CA LEU A 22 -39.83 3.54 13.74
C LEU A 22 -39.24 2.13 13.68
N LEU A 23 -38.78 1.70 12.50
CA LEU A 23 -37.74 0.68 12.39
C LEU A 23 -36.70 1.18 11.38
N ALA A 24 -35.61 1.70 11.92
CA ALA A 24 -34.33 1.70 11.23
C ALA A 24 -34.01 0.25 10.88
N SER A 25 -34.01 -0.08 9.59
CA SER A 25 -33.49 -1.35 9.08
C SER A 25 -32.63 -1.06 7.87
N CYS A 26 -31.31 -1.10 8.11
CA CYS A 26 -30.31 -1.28 7.08
C CYS A 26 -30.63 -2.56 6.30
N GLY A 27 -30.87 -2.46 4.99
CA GLY A 27 -30.87 -3.65 4.15
C GLY A 27 -31.48 -3.49 2.78
N LYS A 28 -30.65 -3.13 1.79
CA LYS A 28 -30.61 -3.88 0.53
C LYS A 28 -29.24 -3.71 -0.13
N LYS A 29 -28.45 -4.77 0.03
CA LYS A 29 -27.22 -5.07 -0.68
C LYS A 29 -27.56 -5.21 -2.17
N ASN A 30 -27.03 -4.32 -3.01
CA ASN A 30 -26.77 -4.68 -4.39
C ASN A 30 -25.42 -5.41 -4.41
N VAL A 31 -25.49 -6.74 -4.33
CA VAL A 31 -24.35 -7.60 -4.58
C VAL A 31 -24.11 -7.61 -6.08
N VAL A 32 -23.24 -6.72 -6.57
CA VAL A 32 -22.55 -6.98 -7.84
C VAL A 32 -21.44 -7.96 -7.55
N ASN A 33 -21.71 -9.19 -7.97
CA ASN A 33 -20.86 -10.35 -7.85
C ASN A 33 -19.71 -10.20 -8.86
N SER A 34 -18.58 -9.63 -8.44
CA SER A 34 -17.29 -9.91 -9.05
C SER A 34 -16.46 -10.67 -8.02
N LYS A 35 -16.69 -11.98 -7.97
CA LYS A 35 -15.71 -12.91 -7.39
C LYS A 35 -14.45 -12.82 -8.24
N VAL A 36 -13.50 -11.99 -7.84
CA VAL A 36 -12.10 -12.28 -8.15
C VAL A 36 -11.68 -13.30 -7.10
N ALA A 37 -11.29 -14.47 -7.59
CA ALA A 37 -10.88 -15.59 -6.77
C ALA A 37 -9.72 -15.20 -5.85
N ASP A 38 -9.96 -15.39 -4.56
CA ASP A 38 -8.96 -15.45 -3.51
C ASP A 38 -7.96 -16.57 -3.81
N SER A 39 -6.68 -16.23 -3.82
CA SER A 39 -5.60 -17.17 -3.52
C SER A 39 -4.47 -16.41 -2.83
N GLY A 40 -4.73 -15.98 -1.60
CA GLY A 40 -3.69 -15.49 -0.69
C GLY A 40 -4.12 -14.34 0.21
N GLY A 41 -5.34 -14.40 0.76
CA GLY A 41 -5.83 -13.46 1.75
C GLY A 41 -4.87 -13.22 2.91
N TYR A 42 -4.57 -11.95 3.13
CA TYR A 42 -3.76 -11.44 4.24
C TYR A 42 -4.52 -11.52 5.56
N THR A 43 -4.54 -12.70 6.17
CA THR A 43 -4.93 -12.86 7.58
C THR A 43 -3.67 -12.83 8.44
N GLY A 44 -3.14 -11.66 8.77
CA GLY A 44 -1.97 -11.61 9.65
C GLY A 44 -1.41 -10.25 10.01
N ILE A 45 -1.59 -9.23 9.17
CA ILE A 45 -1.44 -7.85 9.63
C ILE A 45 -2.80 -7.48 10.21
N ASN A 46 -2.88 -7.33 11.53
CA ASN A 46 -4.01 -6.67 12.18
C ASN A 46 -3.62 -5.21 12.33
N PRO A 47 -3.88 -4.33 11.35
CA PRO A 47 -3.63 -2.92 11.53
C PRO A 47 -4.84 -2.35 12.27
N ASN A 48 -5.10 -2.80 13.50
CA ASN A 48 -5.92 -2.01 14.40
C ASN A 48 -5.08 -0.85 14.93
N LEU A 49 -4.65 -0.01 13.99
CA LEU A 49 -4.16 1.34 14.22
C LEU A 49 -5.30 2.23 13.75
N ASN A 50 -6.29 2.38 14.64
CA ASN A 50 -7.35 3.38 14.58
C ASN A 50 -6.74 4.79 14.67
N THR A 51 -6.00 5.21 13.65
CA THR A 51 -5.54 6.59 13.54
C THR A 51 -5.87 7.08 12.14
N GLY A 52 -7.07 7.64 11.99
CA GLY A 52 -7.38 8.59 10.92
C GLY A 52 -6.67 9.92 11.17
N GLY A 53 -5.34 9.86 11.31
CA GLY A 53 -4.46 10.98 11.63
C GLY A 53 -3.06 10.69 11.11
N ASP A 54 -2.33 11.77 10.80
CA ASP A 54 -1.02 11.77 10.16
C ASP A 54 -0.10 10.66 10.68
N VAL A 55 0.28 9.75 9.78
CA VAL A 55 1.15 8.63 10.15
C VAL A 55 2.57 9.15 10.37
N ASN A 56 3.20 8.85 11.51
CA ASN A 56 4.55 9.30 11.86
C ASN A 56 5.60 8.23 11.50
N ALA A 57 6.86 8.63 11.30
CA ALA A 57 7.99 7.75 10.98
C ALA A 57 8.19 6.60 12.00
N SER A 58 7.78 6.77 13.26
CA SER A 58 7.79 5.72 14.29
C SER A 58 6.85 4.55 13.96
N GLN A 59 5.76 4.78 13.22
CA GLN A 59 4.84 3.73 12.79
C GLN A 59 5.37 2.95 11.57
N LEU A 60 6.28 3.53 10.78
CA LEU A 60 6.92 2.79 9.67
C LEU A 60 7.79 1.64 10.21
N GLY A 61 8.58 1.91 11.25
CA GLY A 61 9.44 0.91 11.87
C GLY A 61 8.67 -0.24 12.51
N SER A 62 7.52 0.02 13.12
CA SER A 62 6.69 -1.04 13.71
C SER A 62 6.08 -1.95 12.65
N ILE A 63 5.63 -1.41 11.50
CA ILE A 63 5.12 -2.23 10.38
C ILE A 63 6.22 -3.13 9.83
N ILE A 64 7.42 -2.59 9.58
CA ILE A 64 8.55 -3.36 9.05
C ILE A 64 8.90 -4.53 9.98
N ASN A 65 8.90 -4.29 11.30
CA ASN A 65 9.26 -5.30 12.29
C ASN A 65 8.20 -6.39 12.50
N GLN A 66 6.94 -6.15 12.09
CA GLN A 66 5.89 -7.18 12.13
C GLN A 66 6.05 -8.23 11.02
N ILE A 67 6.80 -7.93 9.96
CA ILE A 67 7.02 -8.84 8.85
C ILE A 67 8.37 -9.53 9.06
N SER A 68 8.35 -10.84 9.30
CA SER A 68 9.56 -11.64 9.46
C SER A 68 10.21 -11.95 8.12
N CYS A 69 11.53 -12.07 8.13
CA CYS A 69 12.29 -12.57 6.99
C CYS A 69 12.08 -14.07 6.82
N THR A 70 11.92 -14.54 5.58
CA THR A 70 11.87 -15.97 5.26
C THR A 70 13.24 -16.61 5.41
N GLN A 71 14.29 -15.84 5.11
CA GLN A 71 15.69 -16.23 5.26
C GLN A 71 16.51 -15.05 5.77
N GLY A 72 17.57 -15.35 6.52
CA GLY A 72 18.45 -14.33 7.08
C GLY A 72 17.75 -13.45 8.13
N SER A 73 18.23 -12.22 8.23
CA SER A 73 17.77 -11.20 9.17
C SER A 73 17.40 -9.93 8.42
N ARG A 74 16.46 -9.16 8.96
CA ARG A 74 16.14 -7.82 8.47
C ARG A 74 17.41 -6.96 8.45
N LEU A 75 17.66 -6.24 7.36
CA LEU A 75 18.72 -5.24 7.31
C LEU A 75 18.41 -4.08 8.26
N ASN A 76 19.43 -3.51 8.89
CA ASN A 76 19.25 -2.32 9.73
C ASN A 76 18.92 -1.09 8.87
N ASN A 77 19.40 -1.06 7.63
CA ASN A 77 19.14 0.03 6.70
C ASN A 77 17.72 -0.05 6.11
N VAL A 78 16.98 1.05 6.21
CA VAL A 78 15.75 1.28 5.44
C VAL A 78 16.06 2.27 4.32
N TYR A 79 15.97 1.80 3.08
CA TYR A 79 16.26 2.61 1.91
C TYR A 79 15.04 3.48 1.57
N THR A 80 15.24 4.79 1.52
CA THR A 80 14.15 5.76 1.36
C THR A 80 14.30 6.52 0.04
N TYR A 81 13.23 6.52 -0.73
CA TYR A 81 13.12 7.20 -2.01
C TYR A 81 11.85 8.03 -2.06
N GLN A 82 11.83 9.04 -2.92
CA GLN A 82 10.67 9.90 -3.11
C GLN A 82 10.37 10.12 -4.58
N LEU A 83 9.09 10.31 -4.85
CA LEU A 83 8.56 10.76 -6.12
C LEU A 83 7.69 11.99 -5.86
N SER A 84 8.17 13.14 -6.30
CA SER A 84 7.42 14.40 -6.27
C SER A 84 6.41 14.44 -7.43
N GLY A 85 5.20 14.92 -7.15
CA GLY A 85 4.17 15.09 -8.18
C GLY A 85 2.76 14.91 -7.64
N SER A 86 1.82 15.66 -8.20
CA SER A 86 0.40 15.58 -7.82
C SER A 86 -0.34 14.53 -8.64
N GLY A 87 -1.00 13.59 -7.98
CA GLY A 87 -1.92 12.67 -8.63
C GLY A 87 -2.66 11.78 -7.64
N THR A 88 -3.91 11.46 -7.94
CA THR A 88 -4.70 10.43 -7.23
C THR A 88 -4.55 9.10 -7.93
N LEU A 89 -3.31 8.74 -8.28
CA LEU A 89 -3.04 7.56 -9.08
C LEU A 89 -3.15 6.31 -8.22
N THR A 90 -3.82 5.29 -8.76
CA THR A 90 -3.76 3.91 -8.25
C THR A 90 -2.44 3.26 -8.61
N THR A 91 -1.71 3.79 -9.59
CA THR A 91 -0.37 3.31 -9.91
C THR A 91 0.62 4.46 -10.00
N ILE A 92 1.66 4.37 -9.20
CA ILE A 92 2.68 5.40 -9.02
C ILE A 92 3.82 5.13 -9.99
N TYR A 93 4.07 6.05 -10.92
CA TYR A 93 5.12 5.96 -11.93
C TYR A 93 5.97 7.21 -11.94
N GLY A 94 7.26 7.05 -12.21
CA GLY A 94 8.18 8.15 -12.43
C GLY A 94 9.59 7.84 -11.95
N SER A 95 10.43 8.87 -11.95
CA SER A 95 11.80 8.79 -11.46
C SER A 95 11.83 8.97 -9.95
N PHE A 96 12.15 7.89 -9.24
CA PHE A 96 12.36 7.93 -7.81
C PHE A 96 13.75 8.43 -7.48
N THR A 97 13.85 9.41 -6.58
CA THR A 97 15.14 9.97 -6.13
C THR A 97 15.37 9.65 -4.65
N PRO A 98 16.61 9.44 -4.20
CA PRO A 98 16.90 9.23 -2.78
C PRO A 98 16.37 10.39 -1.91
N GLY A 99 15.85 10.06 -0.73
CA GLY A 99 15.32 11.04 0.22
C GLY A 99 13.82 10.92 0.43
N GLN A 100 13.24 11.91 1.12
CA GLN A 100 11.84 11.93 1.50
C GLN A 100 11.24 13.32 1.28
N ILE A 101 9.98 13.36 0.84
CA ILE A 101 9.15 14.56 0.87
C ILE A 101 8.66 14.75 2.30
N SER A 102 8.87 15.95 2.84
CA SER A 102 8.30 16.37 4.12
C SER A 102 6.84 16.75 3.97
N GLY A 103 5.99 16.33 4.91
CA GLY A 103 4.59 16.69 4.94
C GLY A 103 3.74 15.64 5.67
N PRO A 104 2.45 15.93 5.87
CA PRO A 104 1.53 14.97 6.47
C PRO A 104 1.36 13.72 5.59
N ILE A 105 1.37 12.55 6.23
CA ILE A 105 1.11 11.26 5.59
C ILE A 105 -0.38 10.97 5.67
N ARG A 106 -1.04 11.01 4.52
CA ARG A 106 -2.49 10.72 4.43
C ARG A 106 -2.79 9.22 4.48
N GLN A 107 -1.93 8.40 3.87
CA GLN A 107 -2.14 6.97 3.76
C GLN A 107 -0.81 6.24 3.61
N ILE A 108 -0.69 5.06 4.23
CA ILE A 108 0.40 4.12 3.98
C ILE A 108 -0.14 2.90 3.24
N TYR A 109 0.64 2.41 2.29
CA TYR A 109 0.44 1.15 1.58
C TYR A 109 1.57 0.20 1.91
N VAL A 110 1.23 -1.06 2.17
CA VAL A 110 2.19 -2.10 2.53
C VAL A 110 2.24 -3.15 1.44
N GLY A 111 3.44 -3.55 1.04
CA GLY A 111 3.68 -4.73 0.21
C GLY A 111 4.84 -5.55 0.75
N LYS A 112 4.84 -6.84 0.43
CA LYS A 112 5.94 -7.74 0.80
C LYS A 112 6.41 -8.58 -0.37
N SER A 113 7.67 -8.97 -0.34
CA SER A 113 8.23 -9.97 -1.25
C SER A 113 8.06 -11.39 -0.73
N SER A 114 8.35 -12.40 -1.55
CA SER A 114 8.42 -13.80 -1.14
C SER A 114 9.53 -14.10 -0.12
N TYR A 115 10.53 -13.23 0.00
CA TYR A 115 11.62 -13.37 0.96
C TYR A 115 11.34 -12.65 2.29
N GLY A 116 10.19 -11.97 2.38
CA GLY A 116 9.84 -11.13 3.51
C GLY A 116 10.41 -9.71 3.40
N ASP A 117 10.95 -9.28 2.26
CA ASP A 117 11.30 -7.86 2.05
C ASP A 117 10.03 -7.02 2.14
N VAL A 118 10.14 -5.80 2.66
CA VAL A 118 8.99 -4.91 2.88
C VAL A 118 9.14 -3.67 2.01
N MET A 119 8.06 -3.32 1.32
CA MET A 119 7.87 -2.01 0.71
C MET A 119 6.75 -1.29 1.46
N LEU A 120 7.04 -0.09 1.95
CA LEU A 120 6.03 0.86 2.40
C LEU A 120 5.96 2.03 1.44
N VAL A 121 4.75 2.45 1.10
CA VAL A 121 4.53 3.67 0.31
C VAL A 121 3.69 4.62 1.13
N ALA A 122 4.21 5.80 1.45
CA ALA A 122 3.48 6.86 2.12
C ALA A 122 3.02 7.90 1.10
N LYS A 123 1.71 8.13 1.04
CA LYS A 123 1.09 9.20 0.25
C LYS A 123 1.16 10.50 1.04
N ILE A 124 1.91 11.46 0.52
CA ILE A 124 2.15 12.75 1.16
C ILE A 124 1.17 13.78 0.60
N THR A 125 0.58 14.59 1.48
CA THR A 125 -0.40 15.61 1.10
C THR A 125 -0.02 17.00 1.58
N ASN A 126 -0.61 18.02 0.97
CA ASN A 126 -0.68 19.38 1.50
C ASN A 126 -2.15 19.83 1.42
N GLY A 127 -2.83 19.87 2.57
CA GLY A 127 -4.29 19.96 2.61
C GLY A 127 -4.93 18.76 1.93
N SER A 128 -5.81 19.01 0.96
CA SER A 128 -6.50 17.95 0.20
C SER A 128 -5.71 17.42 -1.01
N SER A 129 -4.61 18.07 -1.37
CA SER A 129 -3.82 17.75 -2.57
C SER A 129 -2.70 16.76 -2.26
N VAL A 130 -2.53 15.75 -3.12
CA VAL A 130 -1.35 14.86 -3.07
C VAL A 130 -0.16 15.65 -3.62
N VAL A 131 0.96 15.67 -2.88
CA VAL A 131 2.21 16.33 -3.30
C VAL A 131 3.27 15.33 -3.76
N GLY A 132 3.11 14.06 -3.39
CA GLY A 132 3.96 12.98 -3.88
C GLY A 132 3.89 11.75 -2.99
N TYR A 133 4.89 10.89 -3.15
CA TYR A 133 4.98 9.61 -2.46
C TYR A 133 6.40 9.37 -1.94
N ASN A 134 6.50 8.89 -0.69
CA ASN A 134 7.74 8.35 -0.15
C ASN A 134 7.67 6.82 -0.20
N VAL A 135 8.74 6.18 -0.63
CA VAL A 135 8.89 4.72 -0.71
C VAL A 135 9.99 4.31 0.26
N TYR A 136 9.67 3.40 1.17
CA TYR A 136 10.60 2.83 2.13
C TYR A 136 10.76 1.35 1.82
N LEU A 137 12.01 0.91 1.65
CA LEU A 137 12.35 -0.47 1.34
C LEU A 137 13.20 -1.02 2.47
N SER A 138 12.80 -2.18 2.98
CA SER A 138 13.58 -2.91 3.96
C SER A 138 13.75 -4.35 3.52
N TYR A 139 14.99 -4.74 3.30
CA TYR A 139 15.32 -6.06 2.75
C TYR A 139 15.69 -7.04 3.85
N CYS A 140 15.53 -8.32 3.55
CA CYS A 140 16.08 -9.43 4.32
C CYS A 140 17.46 -9.78 3.79
N SER A 141 18.40 -10.06 4.68
CA SER A 141 19.75 -10.43 4.30
C SER A 141 19.75 -11.76 3.52
N GLN A 142 20.58 -11.81 2.49
CA GLN A 142 20.75 -12.99 1.65
C GLN A 142 22.23 -13.23 1.41
N ASN A 143 22.65 -14.47 1.56
CA ASN A 143 24.01 -14.92 1.33
C ASN A 143 24.03 -16.05 0.28
N SER A 144 25.08 -16.10 -0.53
CA SER A 144 25.36 -17.23 -1.42
C SER A 144 26.77 -17.72 -1.16
N ASN A 145 26.94 -19.00 -0.78
CA ASN A 145 28.25 -19.59 -0.47
C ASN A 145 29.10 -18.71 0.47
N SER A 146 28.46 -18.19 1.53
CA SER A 146 29.04 -17.25 2.51
C SER A 146 29.35 -15.83 2.01
N TYR A 147 29.06 -15.50 0.76
CA TYR A 147 29.17 -14.13 0.25
C TYR A 147 27.87 -13.35 0.49
N PRO A 148 27.95 -12.13 1.05
CA PRO A 148 26.78 -11.28 1.20
C PRO A 148 26.32 -10.79 -0.16
N LEU A 149 25.14 -11.26 -0.57
CA LEU A 149 24.43 -10.74 -1.72
C LEU A 149 23.65 -9.50 -1.29
N ILE A 150 22.74 -9.67 -0.35
CA ILE A 150 21.96 -8.58 0.26
C ILE A 150 22.39 -8.46 1.72
N SER A 151 23.02 -7.34 2.09
CA SER A 151 23.50 -7.13 3.46
C SER A 151 23.69 -5.65 3.79
N ASP A 152 23.82 -5.31 5.07
CA ASP A 152 24.09 -3.95 5.52
C ASP A 152 25.46 -3.43 5.06
N GLN A 153 26.40 -4.33 4.75
CA GLN A 153 27.70 -3.96 4.19
C GLN A 153 27.60 -3.51 2.73
N ARG A 154 26.48 -3.79 2.05
CA ARG A 154 26.28 -3.49 0.63
C ARG A 154 25.23 -2.39 0.47
N PRO A 155 25.66 -1.12 0.34
CA PRO A 155 24.73 -0.02 0.06
C PRO A 155 23.89 -0.35 -1.16
N MET A 156 22.61 -0.02 -1.10
CA MET A 156 21.70 -0.15 -2.23
C MET A 156 21.31 1.23 -2.76
N ALA A 157 21.32 1.40 -4.07
CA ALA A 157 21.06 2.68 -4.73
C ALA A 157 20.28 2.51 -6.04
N ASN A 158 19.87 3.63 -6.65
CA ASN A 158 19.22 3.67 -7.95
C ASN A 158 17.94 2.83 -8.03
N PHE A 159 17.07 2.97 -7.03
CA PHE A 159 15.76 2.35 -7.04
C PHE A 159 14.92 2.76 -8.24
N GLN A 160 14.28 1.77 -8.86
CA GLN A 160 13.38 1.94 -9.99
C GLN A 160 12.16 1.02 -9.80
N ALA A 161 11.01 1.46 -10.29
CA ALA A 161 9.83 0.63 -10.47
C ALA A 161 9.38 0.75 -11.94
N PRO A 162 9.96 -0.03 -12.87
CA PRO A 162 9.74 0.14 -14.31
C PRO A 162 8.27 0.01 -14.72
N ARG A 163 7.51 -0.80 -13.99
CA ARG A 163 6.08 -1.03 -14.17
C ARG A 163 5.22 -0.29 -13.16
N GLY A 164 5.82 0.66 -12.43
CA GLY A 164 5.17 1.45 -11.39
C GLY A 164 4.83 0.63 -10.16
N ILE A 165 4.28 1.32 -9.17
CA ILE A 165 3.84 0.74 -7.90
C ILE A 165 2.32 0.88 -7.85
N THR A 166 1.60 -0.22 -8.02
CA THR A 166 0.13 -0.23 -7.94
C THR A 166 -0.29 -0.37 -6.49
N ILE A 167 -1.12 0.55 -6.04
CA ILE A 167 -1.65 0.67 -4.69
C ILE A 167 -3.17 0.59 -4.71
N THR A 168 -3.72 -0.06 -3.68
CA THR A 168 -5.16 -0.12 -3.46
C THR A 168 -5.45 0.44 -2.07
N ASP A 169 -6.35 1.43 -2.02
CA ASP A 169 -6.84 2.00 -0.77
C ASP A 169 -7.60 0.92 0.04
N PRO A 170 -7.53 0.97 1.37
CA PRO A 170 -8.28 0.02 2.18
C PRO A 170 -9.78 0.25 2.05
N THR A 171 -10.56 -0.82 2.11
CA THR A 171 -12.04 -0.73 2.12
C THR A 171 -12.59 -0.28 3.48
N THR A 172 -11.77 -0.35 4.53
CA THR A 172 -12.05 0.09 5.90
C THR A 172 -10.91 0.98 6.43
N THR A 173 -10.91 1.33 7.72
CA THR A 173 -9.75 1.97 8.36
C THR A 173 -8.52 1.06 8.31
N GLY A 174 -7.32 1.65 8.20
CA GLY A 174 -6.05 0.94 8.23
C GLY A 174 -5.11 1.29 7.08
N TYR A 175 -4.17 0.39 6.79
CA TYR A 175 -3.24 0.54 5.67
C TYR A 175 -3.86 0.04 4.37
N GLY A 176 -3.52 0.71 3.27
CA GLY A 176 -3.74 0.17 1.94
C GLY A 176 -2.69 -0.90 1.61
N VAL A 177 -2.79 -1.48 0.43
CA VAL A 177 -1.88 -2.53 -0.02
C VAL A 177 -1.15 -2.10 -1.30
N VAL A 178 0.13 -2.46 -1.39
CA VAL A 178 0.84 -2.46 -2.67
C VAL A 178 0.40 -3.72 -3.40
N SER A 179 -0.50 -3.57 -4.36
CA SER A 179 -1.11 -4.69 -5.09
C SER A 179 -0.15 -5.33 -6.09
N ALA A 180 0.76 -4.54 -6.65
CA ALA A 180 1.82 -5.03 -7.53
C ALA A 180 2.92 -3.98 -7.64
N ALA A 181 4.17 -4.38 -7.43
CA ALA A 181 5.34 -3.58 -7.77
C ALA A 181 6.51 -4.47 -8.15
N GLU A 182 6.97 -4.34 -9.39
CA GLU A 182 8.23 -4.89 -9.83
C GLU A 182 9.31 -3.82 -9.71
N THR A 183 10.35 -4.12 -8.94
CA THR A 183 11.38 -3.15 -8.59
C THR A 183 12.76 -3.63 -8.93
N ILE A 184 13.63 -2.67 -9.18
CA ILE A 184 15.06 -2.86 -9.41
C ILE A 184 15.80 -1.92 -8.47
N ILE A 185 16.77 -2.44 -7.72
CA ILE A 185 17.72 -1.64 -6.95
C ILE A 185 19.14 -2.19 -7.18
N ILE A 186 20.15 -1.33 -7.15
CA ILE A 186 21.54 -1.72 -7.40
C ILE A 186 22.23 -1.96 -6.06
N ALA A 187 22.59 -3.21 -5.78
CA ALA A 187 23.52 -3.54 -4.71
C ALA A 187 24.93 -3.14 -5.15
N GLN A 188 25.56 -2.22 -4.42
CA GLN A 188 26.89 -1.71 -4.76
C GLN A 188 27.96 -2.80 -4.57
N GLY A 189 29.06 -2.64 -5.31
CA GLY A 189 30.23 -3.50 -5.16
C GLY A 189 30.94 -3.22 -3.83
N ILE A 190 31.54 -4.25 -3.24
CA ILE A 190 32.26 -4.14 -1.97
C ILE A 190 33.54 -4.97 -1.96
N SER A 191 34.50 -4.55 -1.16
CA SER A 191 35.62 -5.40 -0.75
C SER A 191 35.21 -6.20 0.48
N TYR A 192 35.07 -7.51 0.34
CA TYR A 192 34.64 -8.43 1.40
C TYR A 192 35.83 -9.25 1.91
N GLN A 193 36.05 -9.25 3.22
CA GLN A 193 37.04 -10.13 3.84
C GLN A 193 36.45 -11.52 3.99
N SER A 194 37.05 -12.50 3.33
CA SER A 194 36.59 -13.89 3.39
C SER A 194 36.90 -14.50 4.76
N GLN A 195 36.03 -15.40 5.23
CA GLN A 195 36.26 -16.18 6.45
C GLN A 195 37.50 -17.08 6.38
N TRP A 196 38.04 -17.33 5.17
CA TRP A 196 39.22 -18.14 4.92
C TRP A 196 40.50 -17.30 4.74
N GLY A 197 40.42 -16.00 5.02
CA GLY A 197 41.48 -15.03 4.75
C GLY A 197 41.42 -14.45 3.33
N GLY A 198 41.94 -13.24 3.17
CA GLY A 198 41.98 -12.53 1.90
C GLY A 198 40.76 -11.65 1.61
N SER A 199 40.98 -10.65 0.75
CA SER A 199 39.96 -9.70 0.28
C SER A 199 39.43 -10.14 -1.08
N ILE A 200 38.12 -10.23 -1.22
CA ILE A 200 37.43 -10.54 -2.46
C ILE A 200 36.60 -9.33 -2.88
N GLN A 201 36.69 -8.94 -4.14
CA GLN A 201 35.84 -7.88 -4.69
C GLN A 201 34.53 -8.50 -5.17
N LEU A 202 33.42 -8.11 -4.54
CA LEU A 202 32.10 -8.45 -5.01
C LEU A 202 31.61 -7.35 -5.96
N PRO A 203 31.19 -7.69 -7.20
CA PRO A 203 30.76 -6.69 -8.17
C PRO A 203 29.39 -6.11 -7.80
N GLN A 204 29.07 -4.94 -8.35
CA GLN A 204 27.70 -4.42 -8.32
C GLN A 204 26.76 -5.32 -9.13
N TYR A 205 25.50 -5.41 -8.73
CA TYR A 205 24.48 -6.14 -9.49
C TYR A 205 23.07 -5.63 -9.19
N GLN A 206 22.11 -5.98 -10.06
CA GLN A 206 20.71 -5.62 -9.92
C GLN A 206 19.98 -6.62 -9.01
N VAL A 207 19.27 -6.10 -8.02
CA VAL A 207 18.34 -6.84 -7.17
C VAL A 207 16.94 -6.58 -7.71
N TYR A 208 16.34 -7.63 -8.27
CA TYR A 208 14.95 -7.63 -8.70
C TYR A 208 14.07 -8.08 -7.55
N THR A 209 13.04 -7.33 -7.24
CA THR A 209 12.10 -7.69 -6.18
C THR A 209 10.68 -7.40 -6.60
N TYR A 210 9.81 -8.40 -6.44
CA TYR A 210 8.39 -8.26 -6.65
C TYR A 210 7.68 -8.13 -5.30
N PHE A 211 7.01 -7.00 -5.11
CA PHE A 211 6.13 -6.77 -3.98
C PHE A 211 4.68 -6.93 -4.42
N ARG A 212 3.93 -7.61 -3.58
CA ARG A 212 2.49 -7.81 -3.70
C ARG A 212 1.87 -7.57 -2.33
N PRO A 213 0.52 -7.60 -2.18
CA PRO A 213 -0.08 -7.60 -0.85
C PRO A 213 0.67 -8.61 -0.03
#